data_AF-A0A6J3MG92-F1
#
_entry.id   AF-A0A6J3MG92-F1
#
_cell.length_a   1.000
_cell.length_b   1.000
_cell.length_c   1.000
_cell.angle_alpha   90.00
_cell.angle_beta   90.00
_cell.angle_gamma   90.00
#
_symmetry.space_group_name_H-M   'P 1'
#
loop_
_entity.id
_entity.type
_entity.pdbx_description
1 polymer ?
#
loop_
_entity_poly.entity_id
_entity_poly.type
_entity_poly.pdbx_seq_one_letter_code
_entity_poly.pdbx_strand_id
1 'polypeptide(L)'
;MVKANFQHLPQELFDTIAKDLSISSIYSLRLLSRDISTKATKCEIFHSCFQNFRLELSRRRLTSLALLTQDVGLAQRVRNLTIVGRAYRTARPGGLHGDHSTLTGLEKQQADDTLVQRQGLDSSLLTTIFSNLVLSNSRDLDTISMVIVVYMDDSNPPVVPRDAVGISPSIISQACLDTFSSVVLALQETSLSFRALDLFKSGPAGFECGVPSIALSPSTWKASLTTHTFSTLRSLAISVAEMPLPPHSSEARRFDVLGTDIIKNSVDLTRLIALLRACSNLEEAYITPYRQHDSSNTPIKEQSVRLSHRAEQMECLLSVKIPRLRKLHLAGFVLSPKDLRTFLKNHASTLRSIELSHLVFEGIGHLLRLLPLLVGESFHLEHIRLHNLYQDNLFAFTNEADPDFSETFDNGRGIIIHAGADGTVQFAPYIYTPRIRRGNLADHEYRLRLKQEFGVVLRE
;
A
#
# COMPACT_ATOMS: atom_id res chain seq x y z
N MET A 1 11.35 3.68 -56.79
CA MET A 1 11.64 3.43 -55.36
C MET A 1 10.44 3.89 -54.55
N VAL A 2 9.79 3.00 -53.82
CA VAL A 2 8.73 3.38 -52.88
C VAL A 2 9.42 4.06 -51.69
N LYS A 3 9.10 5.32 -51.41
CA LYS A 3 9.58 5.98 -50.18
C LYS A 3 8.94 5.27 -48.99
N ALA A 4 9.77 4.78 -48.06
CA ALA A 4 9.28 4.22 -46.81
C ALA A 4 8.43 5.30 -46.09
N ASN A 5 7.18 4.97 -45.78
CA ASN A 5 6.23 5.86 -45.13
C ASN A 5 5.41 5.05 -44.10
N PHE A 6 5.20 5.62 -42.91
CA PHE A 6 4.36 5.06 -41.84
C PHE A 6 2.94 4.70 -42.30
N GLN A 7 2.43 5.36 -43.33
CA GLN A 7 1.12 5.05 -43.92
C GLN A 7 1.04 3.63 -44.48
N HIS A 8 2.14 3.06 -44.97
CA HIS A 8 2.17 1.72 -45.56
C HIS A 8 2.72 0.64 -44.62
N LEU A 9 3.14 1.00 -43.40
CA LEU A 9 3.60 0.00 -42.43
C LEU A 9 2.42 -0.88 -41.96
N PRO A 10 2.57 -2.21 -41.91
CA PRO A 10 1.65 -3.08 -41.19
C PRO A 10 1.43 -2.63 -39.74
N GLN A 11 0.26 -2.92 -39.16
CA GLN A 11 -0.08 -2.49 -37.79
C GLN A 11 0.92 -3.05 -36.78
N GLU A 12 1.40 -4.28 -36.97
CA GLU A 12 2.33 -4.96 -36.08
C GLU A 12 3.69 -4.26 -36.02
N LEU A 13 4.17 -3.78 -37.17
CA LEU A 13 5.41 -2.98 -37.25
C LEU A 13 5.20 -1.59 -36.66
N PHE A 14 4.03 -0.99 -36.88
CA PHE A 14 3.68 0.28 -36.26
C PHE A 14 3.66 0.16 -34.73
N ASP A 15 3.02 -0.88 -34.19
CA ASP A 15 2.94 -1.13 -32.75
C ASP A 15 4.31 -1.41 -32.15
N THR A 16 5.18 -2.13 -32.87
CA THR A 16 6.57 -2.36 -32.45
C THR A 16 7.33 -1.04 -32.34
N ILE A 17 7.23 -0.14 -33.32
CA ILE A 17 7.86 1.18 -33.26
C ILE A 17 7.23 2.02 -32.13
N ALA A 18 5.91 1.97 -31.99
CA ALA A 18 5.21 2.74 -30.97
C ALA A 18 5.61 2.35 -29.54
N LYS A 19 6.03 1.10 -29.29
CA LYS A 19 6.57 0.63 -27.98
C LYS A 19 7.77 1.44 -27.52
N ASP A 20 8.56 1.95 -28.47
CA ASP A 20 9.76 2.73 -28.18
C ASP A 20 9.51 4.25 -28.20
N LEU A 21 8.27 4.67 -28.50
CA LEU A 21 7.90 6.08 -28.58
C LEU A 21 7.27 6.58 -27.28
N SER A 22 7.60 7.82 -26.92
CA SER A 22 6.88 8.52 -25.86
C SER A 22 5.41 8.75 -26.28
N ILE A 23 4.51 8.85 -25.31
CA ILE A 23 3.10 9.18 -25.59
C ILE A 23 2.95 10.51 -26.35
N SER A 24 3.81 11.48 -26.07
CA SER A 24 3.84 12.77 -26.77
C SER A 24 4.15 12.57 -28.26
N SER A 25 5.13 11.72 -28.57
CA SER A 25 5.46 11.34 -29.94
C SER A 25 4.30 10.61 -30.63
N ILE A 26 3.60 9.72 -29.93
CA ILE A 26 2.40 9.05 -30.46
C ILE A 26 1.30 10.07 -30.76
N TYR A 27 1.08 11.07 -29.90
CA TYR A 27 0.15 12.17 -30.20
C TYR A 27 0.55 12.95 -31.44
N SER A 28 1.83 13.30 -31.58
CA SER A 28 2.33 13.98 -32.78
C SER A 28 2.15 13.13 -34.04
N LEU A 29 2.40 11.81 -33.97
CA LEU A 29 2.14 10.89 -35.09
C LEU A 29 0.67 10.91 -35.51
N ARG A 30 -0.27 10.97 -34.56
CA ARG A 30 -1.71 11.05 -34.85
C ARG A 30 -2.11 12.29 -35.65
N LEU A 31 -1.30 13.35 -35.60
CA LEU A 31 -1.54 14.60 -36.32
C LEU A 31 -0.97 14.58 -37.75
N LEU A 32 -0.13 13.59 -38.11
CA LEU A 32 0.53 13.56 -39.42
C LEU A 32 -0.41 13.18 -40.57
N SER A 33 -1.27 12.16 -40.39
CA SER A 33 -2.28 11.77 -41.37
C SER A 33 -3.42 10.98 -40.73
N ARG A 34 -4.57 10.87 -41.42
CA ARG A 34 -5.72 10.08 -40.94
C ARG A 34 -5.39 8.59 -40.76
N ASP A 35 -4.60 8.01 -41.67
CA ASP A 35 -4.20 6.61 -41.58
C ASP A 35 -3.28 6.35 -40.39
N ILE A 36 -2.27 7.21 -40.20
CA ILE A 36 -1.36 7.12 -39.05
C ILE A 36 -2.16 7.36 -37.76
N SER A 37 -3.09 8.31 -37.76
CA SER A 37 -3.99 8.54 -36.63
C SER A 37 -4.80 7.31 -36.26
N THR A 38 -5.33 6.60 -37.25
CA THR A 38 -6.11 5.38 -37.03
C THR A 38 -5.23 4.27 -36.47
N LYS A 39 -4.02 4.06 -37.03
CA LYS A 39 -3.06 3.06 -36.53
C LYS A 39 -2.58 3.36 -35.11
N ALA A 40 -2.20 4.61 -34.86
CA ALA A 40 -1.79 5.08 -33.54
C ALA A 40 -2.93 5.01 -32.51
N THR A 41 -4.17 5.25 -32.93
CA THR A 41 -5.33 5.12 -32.04
C THR A 41 -5.63 3.66 -31.70
N LYS A 42 -5.41 2.73 -32.64
CA LYS A 42 -5.55 1.27 -32.43
C LYS A 42 -4.38 0.65 -31.66
N CYS A 43 -3.25 1.34 -31.58
CA CYS A 43 -2.08 0.89 -30.86
C CYS A 43 -2.41 0.65 -29.39
N GLU A 44 -2.01 -0.50 -28.87
CA GLU A 44 -2.28 -0.91 -27.48
C GLU A 44 -1.73 0.10 -26.47
N ILE A 45 -0.56 0.69 -26.74
CA ILE A 45 0.07 1.68 -25.86
C ILE A 45 -0.83 2.90 -25.73
N PHE A 46 -1.32 3.41 -26.86
CA PHE A 46 -2.24 4.54 -26.85
C PHE A 46 -3.49 4.23 -26.03
N HIS A 47 -4.08 3.05 -26.23
CA HIS A 47 -5.21 2.58 -25.42
C HIS A 47 -4.89 2.48 -23.93
N SER A 48 -3.70 1.97 -23.57
CA SER A 48 -3.26 1.80 -22.18
C SER A 48 -3.19 3.14 -21.43
N CYS A 49 -2.93 4.24 -22.15
CA CYS A 49 -2.91 5.58 -21.59
C CYS A 49 -4.30 6.10 -21.17
N PHE A 50 -5.37 5.51 -21.69
CA PHE A 50 -6.75 5.80 -21.26
C PHE A 50 -7.28 4.74 -20.30
N GLN A 51 -6.59 3.61 -20.15
CA GLN A 51 -6.95 2.59 -19.16
C GLN A 51 -6.45 2.99 -17.77
N ASN A 52 -5.25 3.55 -17.69
CA ASN A 52 -4.61 3.92 -16.43
C ASN A 52 -4.65 5.44 -16.27
N PHE A 53 -5.53 5.92 -15.38
CA PHE A 53 -5.63 7.34 -15.06
C PHE A 53 -4.98 7.64 -13.71
N ARG A 54 -4.07 8.61 -13.70
CA ARG A 54 -3.48 9.15 -12.48
C ARG A 54 -4.07 10.54 -12.21
N LEU A 55 -4.80 10.66 -11.11
CA LEU A 55 -5.54 11.84 -10.71
C LEU A 55 -4.93 12.45 -9.44
N GLU A 56 -4.30 13.61 -9.56
CA GLU A 56 -3.87 14.39 -8.40
C GLU A 56 -5.04 15.15 -7.79
N LEU A 57 -5.15 15.11 -6.46
CA LEU A 57 -6.15 15.85 -5.69
C LEU A 57 -5.79 17.33 -5.61
N SER A 58 -5.81 18.00 -6.76
CA SER A 58 -5.76 19.45 -6.89
C SER A 58 -6.99 19.92 -7.64
N ARG A 59 -7.46 21.14 -7.32
CA ARG A 59 -8.65 21.72 -7.96
C ARG A 59 -8.58 21.65 -9.49
N ARG A 60 -7.47 22.09 -10.07
CA ARG A 60 -7.27 22.13 -11.53
C ARG A 60 -7.41 20.75 -12.17
N ARG A 61 -6.77 19.72 -11.59
CA ARG A 61 -6.77 18.36 -12.13
C ARG A 61 -8.12 17.69 -11.95
N LEU A 62 -8.76 17.86 -10.80
CA LEU A 62 -10.11 17.37 -10.52
C LEU A 62 -11.13 17.97 -11.48
N THR A 63 -11.15 19.29 -11.65
CA THR A 63 -12.07 19.95 -12.60
C THR A 63 -11.81 19.51 -14.04
N SER A 64 -10.53 19.42 -14.45
CA SER A 64 -10.19 18.96 -15.80
C SER A 64 -10.66 17.54 -16.06
N LEU A 65 -10.44 16.62 -15.10
CA LEU A 65 -10.88 15.24 -15.25
C LEU A 65 -12.41 15.10 -15.19
N ALA A 66 -13.08 15.87 -14.33
CA ALA A 66 -14.55 15.90 -14.27
C ALA A 66 -15.16 16.32 -15.61
N LEU A 67 -14.54 17.27 -16.32
CA LEU A 67 -14.94 17.64 -17.69
C LEU A 67 -14.62 16.54 -18.70
N LEU A 68 -13.43 15.94 -18.63
CA LEU A 68 -13.03 14.88 -19.56
C LEU A 68 -13.92 13.63 -19.44
N THR A 69 -14.34 13.26 -18.23
CA THR A 69 -15.21 12.09 -18.02
C THR A 69 -16.66 12.32 -18.43
N GLN A 70 -17.06 13.55 -18.77
CA GLN A 70 -18.37 13.78 -19.42
C GLN A 70 -18.43 13.16 -20.81
N ASP A 71 -17.28 12.97 -21.47
CA ASP A 71 -17.19 12.18 -22.70
C ASP A 71 -17.30 10.69 -22.36
N VAL A 72 -18.43 10.10 -22.73
CA VAL A 72 -18.75 8.69 -22.49
C VAL A 72 -17.69 7.75 -23.08
N GLY A 73 -17.12 8.10 -24.24
CA GLY A 73 -16.14 7.26 -24.92
C GLY A 73 -14.79 7.24 -24.20
N LEU A 74 -14.37 8.36 -23.60
CA LEU A 74 -13.18 8.42 -22.75
C LEU A 74 -13.41 7.74 -21.40
N ALA A 75 -14.54 8.03 -20.75
CA ALA A 75 -14.90 7.45 -19.46
C ALA A 75 -15.00 5.91 -19.53
N GLN A 76 -15.48 5.36 -20.65
CA GLN A 76 -15.54 3.91 -20.90
C GLN A 76 -14.19 3.20 -20.97
N ARG A 77 -13.12 3.95 -21.21
CA ARG A 77 -11.77 3.40 -21.33
C ARG A 77 -11.06 3.30 -20.00
N VAL A 78 -11.48 4.08 -19.00
CA VAL A 78 -10.87 4.09 -17.66
C VAL A 78 -11.07 2.72 -17.01
N ARG A 79 -9.98 2.07 -16.63
CA ARG A 79 -9.97 0.75 -15.97
C ARG A 79 -9.32 0.82 -14.59
N ASN A 80 -8.20 1.52 -14.51
CA ASN A 80 -7.41 1.68 -13.31
C ASN A 80 -7.31 3.16 -12.99
N LEU A 81 -7.74 3.54 -11.79
CA LEU A 81 -7.69 4.91 -11.31
C LEU A 81 -6.74 5.00 -10.12
N THR A 82 -5.63 5.71 -10.28
CA THR A 82 -4.72 6.05 -9.20
C THR A 82 -4.99 7.47 -8.72
N ILE A 83 -5.43 7.61 -7.48
CA ILE A 83 -5.72 8.88 -6.83
C ILE A 83 -4.50 9.27 -5.99
N VAL A 84 -3.99 10.47 -6.25
CA VAL A 84 -2.72 10.95 -5.70
C VAL A 84 -3.00 12.05 -4.69
N GLY A 85 -2.83 11.71 -3.42
CA GLY A 85 -2.79 12.66 -2.32
C GLY A 85 -1.49 13.44 -2.32
N ARG A 86 -1.54 14.65 -1.74
CA ARG A 86 -0.44 15.61 -1.79
C ARG A 86 -0.03 16.00 -0.39
N ALA A 87 1.25 15.86 -0.09
CA ALA A 87 1.87 16.38 1.11
C ALA A 87 2.89 17.46 0.73
N TYR A 88 3.05 18.45 1.61
CA TYR A 88 3.91 19.61 1.37
C TYR A 88 4.90 19.75 2.50
N ARG A 89 6.18 19.94 2.17
CA ARG A 89 7.17 20.40 3.12
C ARG A 89 7.23 21.93 3.05
N THR A 90 6.46 22.59 3.90
CA THR A 90 6.60 24.04 4.07
C THR A 90 7.70 24.36 5.07
N ALA A 91 8.35 25.51 4.88
CA ALA A 91 9.39 25.97 5.80
C ALA A 91 8.80 26.10 7.21
N ARG A 92 9.56 25.68 8.23
CA ARG A 92 9.09 25.83 9.62
C ARG A 92 8.80 27.31 9.88
N PRO A 93 7.63 27.68 10.40
CA PRO A 93 7.38 29.03 10.88
C PRO A 93 8.33 29.28 12.06
N GLY A 94 9.45 29.97 11.82
CA GLY A 94 10.51 30.20 12.82
C GLY A 94 11.95 30.09 12.31
N GLY A 95 12.18 29.81 11.03
CA GLY A 95 13.50 30.05 10.41
C GLY A 95 13.81 31.55 10.42
N LEU A 96 14.67 31.99 11.33
CA LEU A 96 14.89 33.38 11.75
C LEU A 96 15.40 34.37 10.68
N HIS A 97 15.61 33.98 9.42
CA HIS A 97 16.14 34.87 8.39
C HIS A 97 15.48 34.61 7.03
N GLY A 98 14.50 35.45 6.67
CA GLY A 98 13.90 35.45 5.33
C GLY A 98 12.63 36.27 5.26
N ASP A 99 12.74 37.44 4.65
CA ASP A 99 11.71 38.43 4.28
C ASP A 99 10.27 37.87 4.07
N HIS A 100 9.31 38.43 4.81
CA HIS A 100 7.91 37.99 4.92
C HIS A 100 7.01 38.29 3.70
N SER A 101 7.55 38.64 2.53
CA SER A 101 6.74 39.28 1.48
C SER A 101 6.32 38.40 0.30
N THR A 102 6.77 37.14 0.18
CA THR A 102 6.27 36.21 -0.85
C THR A 102 6.07 34.81 -0.29
N LEU A 103 4.80 34.39 -0.16
CA LEU A 103 4.48 32.97 -0.01
C LEU A 103 5.12 32.21 -1.17
N THR A 104 5.86 31.16 -0.87
CA THR A 104 6.38 30.25 -1.89
C THR A 104 5.23 29.67 -2.72
N GLY A 105 5.50 29.23 -3.95
CA GLY A 105 4.49 28.61 -4.80
C GLY A 105 3.81 27.43 -4.11
N LEU A 106 4.58 26.64 -3.36
CA LEU A 106 4.12 25.50 -2.57
C LEU A 106 3.19 25.91 -1.43
N GLU A 107 3.49 26.96 -0.69
CA GLU A 107 2.61 27.42 0.40
C GLU A 107 1.27 27.89 -0.14
N LYS A 108 1.27 28.62 -1.27
CA LYS A 108 0.04 28.99 -1.95
C LYS A 108 -0.73 27.75 -2.42
N GLN A 109 -0.03 26.78 -2.98
CA GLN A 109 -0.65 25.55 -3.47
C GLN A 109 -1.23 24.69 -2.34
N GLN A 110 -0.53 24.59 -1.21
CA GLN A 110 -1.03 23.92 -0.01
C GLN A 110 -2.26 24.64 0.54
N ALA A 111 -2.25 25.98 0.61
CA ALA A 111 -3.39 26.76 1.06
C ALA A 111 -4.61 26.56 0.14
N ASP A 112 -4.40 26.56 -1.17
CA ASP A 112 -5.44 26.30 -2.17
C ASP A 112 -6.03 24.88 -2.01
N ASP A 113 -5.19 23.85 -1.87
CA ASP A 113 -5.66 22.47 -1.69
C ASP A 113 -6.39 22.29 -0.35
N THR A 114 -5.90 22.92 0.73
CA THR A 114 -6.56 22.92 2.04
C THR A 114 -7.93 23.60 1.96
N LEU A 115 -8.05 24.70 1.20
CA LEU A 115 -9.31 25.38 1.00
C LEU A 115 -10.31 24.50 0.24
N VAL A 116 -9.85 23.81 -0.82
CA VAL A 116 -10.66 22.87 -1.61
C VAL A 116 -11.20 21.75 -0.73
N GLN A 117 -10.37 21.16 0.13
CA GLN A 117 -10.76 20.14 1.09
C GLN A 117 -11.77 20.64 2.12
N ARG A 118 -11.50 21.81 2.73
CA ARG A 118 -12.40 22.41 3.74
C ARG A 118 -13.78 22.74 3.17
N GLN A 119 -13.86 23.06 1.88
CA GLN A 119 -15.11 23.31 1.19
C GLN A 119 -15.79 22.03 0.67
N GLY A 120 -15.16 20.86 0.84
CA GLY A 120 -15.64 19.58 0.31
C GLY A 120 -15.68 19.54 -1.23
N LEU A 121 -14.95 20.43 -1.91
CA LEU A 121 -14.95 20.51 -3.37
C LEU A 121 -14.23 19.32 -3.99
N ASP A 122 -13.22 18.78 -3.32
CA ASP A 122 -12.51 17.58 -3.76
C ASP A 122 -13.42 16.35 -3.80
N SER A 123 -14.14 16.07 -2.70
CA SER A 123 -15.11 14.98 -2.65
C SER A 123 -16.26 15.20 -3.62
N SER A 124 -16.78 16.43 -3.77
CA SER A 124 -17.82 16.75 -4.77
C SER A 124 -17.37 16.51 -6.22
N LEU A 125 -16.16 16.94 -6.58
CA LEU A 125 -15.60 16.71 -7.92
C LEU A 125 -15.29 15.22 -8.14
N LEU A 126 -14.77 14.51 -7.14
CA LEU A 126 -14.59 13.05 -7.20
C LEU A 126 -15.93 12.33 -7.39
N THR A 127 -16.99 12.72 -6.66
CA THR A 127 -18.34 12.19 -6.84
C THR A 127 -18.84 12.42 -8.26
N THR A 128 -18.57 13.58 -8.84
CA THR A 128 -18.91 13.89 -10.24
C THR A 128 -18.15 12.97 -11.19
N ILE A 129 -16.83 12.82 -11.00
CA ILE A 129 -15.98 11.93 -11.80
C ILE A 129 -16.50 10.49 -11.71
N PHE A 130 -16.72 9.97 -10.50
CA PHE A 130 -17.22 8.61 -10.28
C PHE A 130 -18.62 8.41 -10.85
N SER A 131 -19.51 9.39 -10.73
CA SER A 131 -20.84 9.33 -11.33
C SER A 131 -20.77 9.23 -12.86
N ASN A 132 -19.92 10.04 -13.49
CA ASN A 132 -19.68 9.98 -14.93
C ASN A 132 -19.10 8.61 -15.35
N LEU A 133 -18.19 8.05 -14.54
CA LEU A 133 -17.65 6.71 -14.78
C LEU A 133 -18.73 5.64 -14.67
N VAL A 134 -19.63 5.72 -13.68
CA VAL A 134 -20.77 4.80 -13.53
C VAL A 134 -21.72 4.90 -14.72
N LEU A 135 -22.05 6.11 -15.16
CA LEU A 135 -22.96 6.33 -16.30
C LEU A 135 -22.38 5.82 -17.61
N SER A 136 -21.06 5.92 -17.77
CA SER A 136 -20.39 5.61 -19.02
C SER A 136 -20.01 4.13 -19.12
N ASN A 137 -19.58 3.53 -18.01
CA ASN A 137 -19.05 2.18 -18.01
C ASN A 137 -20.15 1.13 -17.89
N SER A 138 -20.24 0.26 -18.90
CA SER A 138 -21.00 -0.98 -18.81
C SER A 138 -20.30 -2.07 -17.95
N ARG A 139 -19.08 -1.80 -17.48
CA ARG A 139 -18.24 -2.74 -16.73
C ARG A 139 -17.62 -2.06 -15.52
N ASP A 140 -17.46 -2.80 -14.45
CA ASP A 140 -16.76 -2.33 -13.24
C ASP A 140 -15.34 -1.83 -13.57
N LEU A 141 -14.85 -0.88 -12.76
CA LEU A 141 -13.43 -0.55 -12.76
C LEU A 141 -12.62 -1.78 -12.32
N ASP A 142 -11.44 -1.93 -12.89
CA ASP A 142 -10.54 -3.01 -12.47
C ASP A 142 -9.91 -2.65 -11.13
N THR A 143 -9.35 -1.44 -11.01
CA THR A 143 -8.61 -1.03 -9.80
C THR A 143 -8.85 0.43 -9.43
N ILE A 144 -9.01 0.69 -8.13
CA ILE A 144 -8.79 2.02 -7.53
C ILE A 144 -7.56 1.93 -6.61
N SER A 145 -6.60 2.82 -6.82
CA SER A 145 -5.37 2.88 -6.03
C SER A 145 -5.22 4.27 -5.42
N MET A 146 -4.69 4.35 -4.20
CA MET A 146 -4.35 5.60 -3.53
C MET A 146 -2.86 5.65 -3.24
N VAL A 147 -2.23 6.76 -3.57
CA VAL A 147 -0.79 7.01 -3.31
C VAL A 147 -0.59 8.42 -2.78
N ILE A 148 0.48 8.65 -2.04
CA ILE A 148 0.90 9.99 -1.62
C ILE A 148 2.14 10.40 -2.40
N VAL A 149 2.21 11.67 -2.79
CA VAL A 149 3.45 12.30 -3.24
C VAL A 149 3.76 13.51 -2.38
N VAL A 150 5.04 13.80 -2.23
CA VAL A 150 5.55 14.88 -1.40
C VAL A 150 6.21 15.94 -2.26
N TYR A 151 5.75 17.18 -2.11
CA TYR A 151 6.34 18.36 -2.71
C TYR A 151 7.33 18.99 -1.72
N MET A 152 8.62 18.93 -2.07
CA MET A 152 9.73 19.38 -1.21
C MET A 152 10.19 20.80 -1.54
N ASP A 153 10.08 21.20 -2.81
CA ASP A 153 10.40 22.53 -3.33
C ASP A 153 9.59 22.80 -4.61
N ASP A 154 9.42 24.07 -4.99
CA ASP A 154 8.68 24.51 -6.17
C ASP A 154 9.30 24.02 -7.50
N SER A 155 10.63 23.87 -7.51
CA SER A 155 11.39 23.55 -8.72
C SER A 155 11.57 22.05 -8.98
N ASN A 156 11.37 21.23 -7.96
CA ASN A 156 11.65 19.80 -8.01
C ASN A 156 10.39 18.97 -8.30
N PRO A 157 10.51 17.86 -9.03
CA PRO A 157 9.40 16.93 -9.18
C PRO A 157 8.99 16.39 -7.80
N PRO A 158 7.70 16.07 -7.60
CA PRO A 158 7.25 15.48 -6.35
C PRO A 158 7.89 14.10 -6.17
N VAL A 159 8.29 13.80 -4.94
CA VAL A 159 8.95 12.54 -4.57
C VAL A 159 7.98 11.63 -3.81
N VAL A 160 8.30 10.34 -3.70
CA VAL A 160 7.56 9.42 -2.82
C VAL A 160 7.87 9.71 -1.35
N PRO A 161 6.98 9.35 -0.40
CA PRO A 161 7.18 9.68 1.01
C PRO A 161 8.51 9.15 1.59
N ARG A 162 8.99 8.01 1.11
CA ARG A 162 10.28 7.42 1.50
C ARG A 162 11.47 8.33 1.23
N ASP A 163 11.45 9.03 0.10
CA ASP A 163 12.55 9.87 -0.37
C ASP A 163 12.44 11.31 0.16
N ALA A 164 11.35 11.62 0.86
CA ALA A 164 11.06 12.94 1.42
C ALA A 164 11.79 13.21 2.74
N VAL A 165 13.13 13.18 2.73
CA VAL A 165 13.96 13.36 3.94
C VAL A 165 13.61 14.65 4.68
N GLY A 166 13.24 14.53 5.95
CA GLY A 166 12.97 15.66 6.84
C GLY A 166 11.51 16.16 6.85
N ILE A 167 10.59 15.54 6.11
CA ILE A 167 9.17 15.79 6.29
C ILE A 167 8.67 15.16 7.60
N SER A 168 7.81 15.88 8.33
CA SER A 168 7.16 15.30 9.51
C SER A 168 6.19 14.22 9.05
N PRO A 169 6.25 12.99 9.58
CA PRO A 169 5.34 11.96 9.09
C PRO A 169 3.89 12.17 9.55
N SER A 170 3.63 13.09 10.49
CA SER A 170 2.28 13.61 10.74
C SER A 170 1.65 14.28 9.52
N ILE A 171 2.46 14.97 8.69
CA ILE A 171 1.98 15.61 7.45
C ILE A 171 1.60 14.54 6.43
N ILE A 172 2.41 13.49 6.30
CA ILE A 172 2.10 12.34 5.43
C ILE A 172 0.84 11.63 5.91
N SER A 173 0.74 11.34 7.22
CA SER A 173 -0.44 10.70 7.81
C SER A 173 -1.71 11.52 7.61
N GLN A 174 -1.64 12.85 7.71
CA GLN A 174 -2.76 13.73 7.43
C GLN A 174 -3.14 13.68 5.94
N ALA A 175 -2.17 13.73 5.03
CA ALA A 175 -2.43 13.61 3.60
C ALA A 175 -3.08 12.26 3.24
N CYS A 176 -2.66 11.15 3.88
CA CYS A 176 -3.32 9.85 3.76
C CYS A 176 -4.77 9.90 4.25
N LEU A 177 -5.02 10.49 5.42
CA LEU A 177 -6.35 10.63 5.99
C LEU A 177 -7.29 11.42 5.07
N ASP A 178 -6.84 12.58 4.59
CA ASP A 178 -7.63 13.47 3.75
C ASP A 178 -7.95 12.78 2.41
N THR A 179 -6.93 12.18 1.79
CA THR A 179 -7.08 11.45 0.52
C THR A 179 -8.07 10.30 0.66
N PHE A 180 -7.90 9.46 1.69
CA PHE A 180 -8.79 8.34 1.95
C PHE A 180 -10.23 8.82 2.21
N SER A 181 -10.40 9.84 3.06
CA SER A 181 -11.72 10.38 3.41
C SER A 181 -12.44 10.93 2.18
N SER A 182 -11.76 11.72 1.33
CA SER A 182 -12.37 12.29 0.14
C SER A 182 -12.81 11.23 -0.87
N VAL A 183 -12.01 10.17 -1.04
CA VAL A 183 -12.38 9.06 -1.92
C VAL A 183 -13.53 8.24 -1.34
N VAL A 184 -13.48 7.91 -0.05
CA VAL A 184 -14.56 7.15 0.61
C VAL A 184 -15.88 7.91 0.57
N LEU A 185 -15.87 9.22 0.83
CA LEU A 185 -17.06 10.06 0.70
C LEU A 185 -17.61 10.02 -0.74
N ALA A 186 -16.75 10.15 -1.75
CA ALA A 186 -17.18 10.06 -3.15
C ALA A 186 -17.72 8.67 -3.53
N LEU A 187 -17.13 7.60 -3.00
CA LEU A 187 -17.60 6.23 -3.19
C LEU A 187 -18.92 5.94 -2.45
N GLN A 188 -19.26 6.69 -1.40
CA GLN A 188 -20.53 6.51 -0.69
C GLN A 188 -21.70 7.14 -1.42
N GLU A 189 -21.45 8.26 -2.08
CA GLU A 189 -22.44 8.96 -2.90
C GLU A 189 -22.62 8.33 -4.29
N THR A 190 -21.73 7.41 -4.67
CA THR A 190 -21.77 6.74 -5.97
C THR A 190 -21.88 5.24 -5.80
N SER A 191 -22.55 4.58 -6.74
CA SER A 191 -22.59 3.10 -6.79
C SER A 191 -21.43 2.56 -7.62
N LEU A 192 -20.26 3.20 -7.56
CA LEU A 192 -19.11 2.82 -8.36
C LEU A 192 -18.54 1.48 -7.87
N SER A 193 -18.65 0.45 -8.70
CA SER A 193 -18.08 -0.88 -8.48
C SER A 193 -16.64 -0.97 -8.96
N PHE A 194 -15.82 -1.72 -8.24
CA PHE A 194 -14.44 -2.01 -8.62
C PHE A 194 -13.97 -3.35 -8.06
N ARG A 195 -13.03 -3.99 -8.77
CA ARG A 195 -12.55 -5.34 -8.42
C ARG A 195 -11.37 -5.33 -7.47
N ALA A 196 -10.52 -4.31 -7.53
CA ALA A 196 -9.35 -4.18 -6.70
C ALA A 196 -9.27 -2.80 -6.05
N LEU A 197 -8.85 -2.78 -4.79
CA LEU A 197 -8.62 -1.57 -4.01
C LEU A 197 -7.23 -1.63 -3.43
N ASP A 198 -6.45 -0.61 -3.73
CA ASP A 198 -5.10 -0.44 -3.23
C ASP A 198 -5.02 0.85 -2.40
N LEU A 199 -4.80 0.69 -1.11
CA LEU A 199 -4.72 1.76 -0.13
C LEU A 199 -3.27 1.91 0.32
N PHE A 200 -2.53 2.73 -0.40
CA PHE A 200 -1.15 3.10 -0.12
C PHE A 200 -0.15 1.92 -0.14
N LYS A 201 -0.37 0.91 -1.01
CA LYS A 201 0.62 -0.13 -1.23
C LYS A 201 1.75 0.39 -2.12
N SER A 202 2.97 0.43 -1.60
CA SER A 202 4.17 0.77 -2.38
C SER A 202 5.12 -0.44 -2.54
N GLY A 203 4.68 -1.51 -3.22
CA GLY A 203 5.56 -2.66 -3.54
C GLY A 203 6.29 -3.27 -2.33
N PRO A 204 7.40 -4.01 -2.52
CA PRO A 204 8.22 -4.52 -1.41
C PRO A 204 8.90 -3.40 -0.59
N ALA A 205 8.85 -2.14 -1.05
CA ALA A 205 9.22 -0.95 -0.28
C ALA A 205 8.03 -0.38 0.54
N GLY A 206 6.97 -1.18 0.75
CA GLY A 206 5.60 -0.81 1.11
C GLY A 206 5.36 -0.24 2.51
N PHE A 207 6.31 0.50 3.06
CA PHE A 207 6.23 1.17 4.35
C PHE A 207 6.46 2.67 4.20
N GLU A 208 5.91 3.27 3.15
CA GLU A 208 6.07 4.71 2.89
C GLU A 208 5.00 5.53 3.61
N CYS A 209 3.77 5.01 3.65
CA CYS A 209 2.62 5.62 4.31
C CYS A 209 1.49 4.58 4.46
N GLY A 210 0.43 4.92 5.20
CA GLY A 210 -0.71 4.05 5.40
C GLY A 210 -1.97 4.80 5.81
N VAL A 211 -3.12 4.15 5.67
CA VAL A 211 -4.41 4.68 6.13
C VAL A 211 -4.40 4.72 7.65
N PRO A 212 -4.60 5.88 8.30
CA PRO A 212 -4.74 5.92 9.74
C PRO A 212 -5.90 5.03 10.19
N SER A 213 -5.66 4.16 11.17
CA SER A 213 -6.67 3.22 11.70
C SER A 213 -8.01 3.91 11.98
N ILE A 214 -7.99 5.15 12.50
CA ILE A 214 -9.19 5.94 12.79
C ILE A 214 -10.10 6.12 11.56
N ALA A 215 -9.53 6.25 10.37
CA ALA A 215 -10.25 6.56 9.14
C ALA A 215 -11.11 5.38 8.68
N LEU A 216 -10.74 4.16 9.07
CA LEU A 216 -11.44 2.92 8.73
C LEU A 216 -12.75 2.73 9.55
N SER A 217 -13.22 3.74 10.28
CA SER A 217 -14.37 3.61 11.16
C SER A 217 -15.66 3.30 10.37
N PRO A 218 -16.38 2.19 10.67
CA PRO A 218 -17.62 1.84 9.99
C PRO A 218 -18.73 2.87 10.17
N SER A 219 -18.70 3.65 11.25
CA SER A 219 -19.66 4.74 11.49
C SER A 219 -19.63 5.81 10.40
N THR A 220 -18.53 5.89 9.64
CA THR A 220 -18.41 6.80 8.51
C THR A 220 -18.99 6.22 7.22
N TRP A 221 -19.24 4.91 7.15
CA TRP A 221 -19.66 4.23 5.92
C TRP A 221 -21.18 4.18 5.80
N LYS A 222 -21.71 4.71 4.68
CA LYS A 222 -23.09 4.45 4.29
C LYS A 222 -23.30 2.97 3.96
N ALA A 223 -24.50 2.45 4.22
CA ALA A 223 -24.86 1.07 3.87
C ALA A 223 -24.67 0.78 2.37
N SER A 224 -24.86 1.77 1.49
CA SER A 224 -24.62 1.64 0.05
C SER A 224 -23.20 1.19 -0.30
N LEU A 225 -22.20 1.73 0.42
CA LEU A 225 -20.80 1.40 0.21
C LEU A 225 -20.52 -0.07 0.53
N THR A 226 -21.10 -0.59 1.60
CA THR A 226 -20.89 -1.97 2.03
C THR A 226 -21.68 -2.96 1.18
N THR A 227 -22.92 -2.63 0.80
CA THR A 227 -23.79 -3.55 0.05
C THR A 227 -23.44 -3.61 -1.44
N HIS A 228 -22.99 -2.51 -2.05
CA HIS A 228 -22.73 -2.44 -3.49
C HIS A 228 -21.24 -2.38 -3.81
N THR A 229 -20.55 -1.38 -3.30
CA THR A 229 -19.16 -1.10 -3.70
C THR A 229 -18.21 -2.18 -3.20
N PHE A 230 -18.15 -2.38 -1.87
CA PHE A 230 -17.24 -3.36 -1.26
C PHE A 230 -17.64 -4.81 -1.49
N SER A 231 -18.91 -5.09 -1.81
CA SER A 231 -19.32 -6.44 -2.18
C SER A 231 -18.75 -6.87 -3.54
N THR A 232 -18.40 -5.95 -4.44
CA THR A 232 -17.73 -6.28 -5.71
C THR A 232 -16.21 -6.50 -5.58
N LEU A 233 -15.64 -6.11 -4.44
CA LEU A 233 -14.21 -6.15 -4.21
C LEU A 233 -13.70 -7.60 -4.11
N ARG A 234 -12.69 -7.90 -4.93
CA ARG A 234 -12.00 -9.19 -4.97
C ARG A 234 -10.57 -9.12 -4.46
N SER A 235 -9.90 -7.98 -4.59
CA SER A 235 -8.53 -7.80 -4.11
C SER A 235 -8.44 -6.53 -3.28
N LEU A 236 -7.91 -6.65 -2.06
CA LEU A 236 -7.64 -5.54 -1.16
C LEU A 236 -6.15 -5.54 -0.82
N ALA A 237 -5.48 -4.44 -1.12
CA ALA A 237 -4.18 -4.13 -0.54
C ALA A 237 -4.30 -2.91 0.36
N ILE A 238 -3.84 -3.02 1.60
CA ILE A 238 -3.90 -1.93 2.56
C ILE A 238 -2.64 -1.89 3.42
N SER A 239 -2.09 -0.69 3.52
CA SER A 239 -1.14 -0.32 4.57
C SER A 239 -1.88 0.46 5.65
N VAL A 240 -1.86 -0.01 6.90
CA VAL A 240 -2.58 0.60 8.03
C VAL A 240 -1.58 1.32 8.93
N ALA A 241 -1.72 2.64 9.02
CA ALA A 241 -0.90 3.49 9.85
C ALA A 241 -1.45 3.60 11.27
N GLU A 242 -0.54 3.56 12.24
CA GLU A 242 -0.83 4.10 13.56
C GLU A 242 -0.90 5.62 13.47
N MET A 243 -1.90 6.22 14.12
CA MET A 243 -1.97 7.68 14.15
C MET A 243 -0.76 8.22 14.92
N PRO A 244 0.00 9.18 14.35
CA PRO A 244 1.03 9.85 15.12
C PRO A 244 0.36 10.55 16.31
N LEU A 245 0.86 10.26 17.51
CA LEU A 245 0.44 11.01 18.68
C LEU A 245 0.71 12.49 18.44
N PRO A 246 -0.20 13.39 18.83
CA PRO A 246 0.07 14.82 18.73
C PRO A 246 1.42 15.12 19.40
N PRO A 247 2.29 15.90 18.74
CA PRO A 247 3.63 16.17 19.24
C PRO A 247 3.51 16.67 20.68
N HIS A 248 4.28 16.08 21.59
CA HIS A 248 4.23 16.34 23.02
C HIS A 248 4.15 17.85 23.30
N SER A 249 2.93 18.37 23.48
CA SER A 249 2.77 19.65 24.13
C SER A 249 3.33 19.46 25.54
N SER A 250 3.87 20.53 26.11
CA SER A 250 4.43 20.57 27.47
C SER A 250 3.47 20.06 28.58
N GLU A 251 2.24 19.70 28.24
CA GLU A 251 1.22 19.08 29.08
C GLU A 251 1.39 17.56 29.26
N ALA A 252 2.33 16.93 28.53
CA ALA A 252 2.60 15.48 28.55
C ALA A 252 2.91 14.88 29.94
N ARG A 253 3.22 15.69 30.97
CA ARG A 253 3.47 15.21 32.34
C ARG A 253 2.21 14.77 33.12
N ARG A 254 1.00 14.92 32.55
CA ARG A 254 -0.27 14.51 33.19
C ARG A 254 -0.88 13.22 32.62
N PHE A 255 -0.19 12.51 31.72
CA PHE A 255 -0.78 11.44 30.89
C PHE A 255 -0.59 9.99 31.36
N ASP A 256 -0.50 9.71 32.67
CA ASP A 256 -0.31 8.32 33.12
C ASP A 256 -1.54 7.39 32.87
N VAL A 257 -2.76 7.94 32.75
CA VAL A 257 -3.98 7.14 32.48
C VAL A 257 -4.60 7.45 31.11
N LEU A 258 -4.68 8.73 30.73
CA LEU A 258 -5.16 9.13 29.39
C LEU A 258 -4.24 8.66 28.25
N GLY A 259 -2.95 8.43 28.53
CA GLY A 259 -1.98 8.00 27.53
C GLY A 259 -2.26 6.59 26.99
N THR A 260 -2.65 5.64 27.86
CA THR A 260 -2.83 4.24 27.42
C THR A 260 -4.01 4.06 26.49
N ASP A 261 -5.11 4.78 26.70
CA ASP A 261 -6.30 4.67 25.85
C ASP A 261 -6.08 5.31 24.48
N ILE A 262 -5.37 6.44 24.43
CA ILE A 262 -4.97 7.06 23.15
C ILE A 262 -4.06 6.12 22.37
N ILE A 263 -3.08 5.49 23.05
CA ILE A 263 -2.20 4.49 22.43
C ILE A 263 -3.03 3.32 21.91
N LYS A 264 -3.92 2.73 22.72
CA LYS A 264 -4.78 1.61 22.28
C LYS A 264 -5.63 1.97 21.08
N ASN A 265 -6.27 3.13 21.11
CA ASN A 265 -7.09 3.62 20.00
C ASN A 265 -6.28 3.87 18.72
N SER A 266 -5.00 4.26 18.84
CA SER A 266 -4.13 4.47 17.67
C SER A 266 -3.78 3.17 16.94
N VAL A 267 -3.77 2.03 17.65
CA VAL A 267 -3.42 0.71 17.12
C VAL A 267 -4.65 -0.20 16.93
N ASP A 268 -5.86 0.33 17.09
CA ASP A 268 -7.09 -0.44 17.00
C ASP A 268 -7.35 -0.93 15.56
N LEU A 269 -7.28 -2.25 15.34
CA LEU A 269 -7.55 -2.90 14.07
C LEU A 269 -9.01 -3.35 13.94
N THR A 270 -9.86 -3.12 14.94
CA THR A 270 -11.30 -3.45 14.88
C THR A 270 -11.98 -2.83 13.65
N ARG A 271 -11.51 -1.66 13.24
CA ARG A 271 -11.98 -0.92 12.07
C ARG A 271 -11.58 -1.59 10.75
N LEU A 272 -10.35 -2.07 10.65
CA LEU A 272 -9.89 -2.90 9.53
C LEU A 272 -10.70 -4.21 9.46
N ILE A 273 -10.96 -4.83 10.61
CA ILE A 273 -11.77 -6.05 10.68
C ILE A 273 -13.18 -5.81 10.13
N ALA A 274 -13.79 -4.67 10.45
CA ALA A 274 -15.07 -4.30 9.89
C ALA A 274 -15.03 -4.08 8.37
N LEU A 275 -13.95 -3.49 7.84
CA LEU A 275 -13.72 -3.38 6.39
C LEU A 275 -13.69 -4.77 5.74
N LEU A 276 -12.87 -5.68 6.27
CA LEU A 276 -12.73 -7.04 5.73
C LEU A 276 -14.07 -7.80 5.75
N ARG A 277 -14.89 -7.60 6.79
CA ARG A 277 -16.23 -8.19 6.87
C ARG A 277 -17.21 -7.60 5.85
N ALA A 278 -17.06 -6.33 5.48
CA ALA A 278 -17.87 -5.72 4.43
C ALA A 278 -17.52 -6.26 3.03
N CYS A 279 -16.29 -6.73 2.83
CA CYS A 279 -15.81 -7.29 1.56
C CYS A 279 -16.15 -8.78 1.42
N SER A 280 -17.43 -9.11 1.22
CA SER A 280 -17.92 -10.50 1.20
C SER A 280 -17.35 -11.39 0.08
N ASN A 281 -16.89 -10.78 -1.02
CA ASN A 281 -16.30 -11.47 -2.17
C ASN A 281 -14.77 -11.38 -2.24
N LEU A 282 -14.10 -10.99 -1.15
CA LEU A 282 -12.67 -10.80 -1.12
C LEU A 282 -11.93 -12.13 -1.35
N GLU A 283 -11.16 -12.19 -2.44
CA GLU A 283 -10.33 -13.33 -2.85
C GLU A 283 -8.86 -13.14 -2.48
N GLU A 284 -8.37 -11.90 -2.44
CA GLU A 284 -6.98 -11.56 -2.16
C GLU A 284 -6.89 -10.45 -1.11
N ALA A 285 -6.08 -10.67 -0.08
CA ALA A 285 -5.83 -9.68 0.96
C ALA A 285 -4.32 -9.47 1.15
N TYR A 286 -3.86 -8.24 0.98
CA TYR A 286 -2.52 -7.79 1.31
C TYR A 286 -2.63 -6.78 2.45
N ILE A 287 -2.15 -7.13 3.63
CA ILE A 287 -2.29 -6.31 4.83
C ILE A 287 -0.91 -6.10 5.42
N THR A 288 -0.58 -4.83 5.64
CA THR A 288 0.69 -4.42 6.23
C THR A 288 0.44 -3.31 7.25
N PRO A 289 1.10 -3.31 8.41
CA PRO A 289 1.11 -2.17 9.29
C PRO A 289 2.18 -1.20 8.81
N TYR A 290 1.81 0.07 8.63
CA TYR A 290 2.76 1.15 8.52
C TYR A 290 3.15 1.60 9.94
N ARG A 291 4.42 1.37 10.27
CA ARG A 291 5.00 1.88 11.51
C ARG A 291 5.79 3.12 11.19
N GLN A 292 5.25 4.27 11.56
CA GLN A 292 6.06 5.47 11.65
C GLN A 292 7.17 5.18 12.68
N HIS A 293 8.43 5.29 12.25
CA HIS A 293 9.59 5.09 13.13
C HIS A 293 9.54 6.14 14.24
N ASP A 294 8.90 5.77 15.35
CA ASP A 294 8.90 6.59 16.54
C ASP A 294 10.34 6.56 17.06
N SER A 295 10.94 7.74 17.09
CA SER A 295 12.34 7.98 17.44
C SER A 295 12.72 7.23 18.72
N SER A 296 14.02 7.04 18.96
CA SER A 296 14.64 6.50 20.19
C SER A 296 14.12 7.04 21.54
N ASN A 297 13.17 7.97 21.51
CA ASN A 297 12.63 8.70 22.64
C ASN A 297 11.25 8.20 23.11
N THR A 298 10.61 7.24 22.42
CA THR A 298 9.37 6.66 22.94
C THR A 298 9.66 5.92 24.26
N PRO A 299 8.97 6.25 25.37
CA PRO A 299 9.20 5.57 26.63
C PRO A 299 9.00 4.06 26.51
N ILE A 300 9.88 3.27 27.13
CA ILE A 300 9.83 1.78 27.12
C ILE A 300 8.42 1.27 27.52
N LYS A 301 7.78 1.93 28.49
CA LYS A 301 6.42 1.59 28.93
C LYS A 301 5.41 1.72 27.78
N GLU A 302 5.42 2.82 27.05
CA GLU A 302 4.53 3.02 25.91
C GLU A 302 4.78 1.99 24.81
N GLN A 303 6.05 1.71 24.52
CA GLN A 303 6.41 0.68 23.56
C GLN A 303 5.89 -0.70 23.97
N SER A 304 5.98 -1.04 25.26
CA SER A 304 5.43 -2.31 25.78
C SER A 304 3.91 -2.39 25.63
N VAL A 305 3.19 -1.30 25.91
CA VAL A 305 1.73 -1.23 25.75
C VAL A 305 1.34 -1.37 24.28
N ARG A 306 2.04 -0.68 23.36
CA ARG A 306 1.82 -0.82 21.91
C ARG A 306 2.05 -2.24 21.45
N LEU A 307 3.13 -2.90 21.88
CA LEU A 307 3.43 -4.28 21.50
C LEU A 307 2.36 -5.26 22.00
N SER A 308 1.99 -5.18 23.28
CA SER A 308 0.93 -6.03 23.84
C SER A 308 -0.40 -5.82 23.13
N HIS A 309 -0.80 -4.57 22.88
CA HIS A 309 -2.06 -4.30 22.21
C HIS A 309 -2.05 -4.72 20.73
N ARG A 310 -0.92 -4.61 20.03
CA ARG A 310 -0.77 -5.14 18.67
C ARG A 310 -0.99 -6.65 18.61
N ALA A 311 -0.46 -7.39 19.58
CA ALA A 311 -0.65 -8.83 19.65
C ALA A 311 -2.15 -9.18 19.82
N GLU A 312 -2.84 -8.51 20.74
CA GLU A 312 -4.30 -8.66 20.95
C GLU A 312 -5.10 -8.32 19.67
N GLN A 313 -4.78 -7.20 19.01
CA GLN A 313 -5.45 -6.78 17.78
C GLN A 313 -5.22 -7.74 16.62
N MET A 314 -4.05 -8.38 16.61
CA MET A 314 -3.73 -9.38 15.62
C MET A 314 -4.51 -10.69 15.81
N GLU A 315 -4.70 -11.12 17.07
CA GLU A 315 -5.61 -12.23 17.39
C GLU A 315 -7.01 -11.95 16.80
N CYS A 316 -7.52 -10.74 17.01
CA CYS A 316 -8.79 -10.28 16.45
C CYS A 316 -8.79 -10.30 14.92
N LEU A 317 -7.73 -9.79 14.26
CA LEU A 317 -7.63 -9.77 12.80
C LEU A 317 -7.64 -11.18 12.20
N LEU A 318 -6.90 -12.10 12.81
CA LEU A 318 -6.79 -13.50 12.41
C LEU A 318 -8.03 -14.34 12.78
N SER A 319 -8.93 -13.81 13.60
CA SER A 319 -10.22 -14.45 13.86
C SER A 319 -11.25 -14.21 12.74
N VAL A 320 -11.01 -13.22 11.87
CA VAL A 320 -11.96 -12.85 10.81
C VAL A 320 -12.08 -13.97 9.78
N LYS A 321 -13.31 -14.36 9.47
CA LYS A 321 -13.62 -15.27 8.37
C LYS A 321 -13.87 -14.49 7.09
N ILE A 322 -13.09 -14.80 6.06
CA ILE A 322 -13.22 -14.23 4.73
C ILE A 322 -13.57 -15.38 3.79
N PRO A 323 -14.86 -15.60 3.48
CA PRO A 323 -15.36 -16.85 2.90
C PRO A 323 -14.75 -17.25 1.56
N ARG A 324 -14.19 -16.30 0.82
CA ARG A 324 -13.62 -16.52 -0.52
C ARG A 324 -12.11 -16.28 -0.56
N LEU A 325 -11.46 -16.12 0.57
CA LEU A 325 -10.04 -15.78 0.59
C LEU A 325 -9.19 -16.91 0.01
N ARG A 326 -8.49 -16.60 -1.07
CA ARG A 326 -7.58 -17.48 -1.81
C ARG A 326 -6.13 -17.08 -1.62
N LYS A 327 -5.83 -15.79 -1.51
CA LYS A 327 -4.46 -15.30 -1.33
C LYS A 327 -4.37 -14.38 -0.12
N LEU A 328 -3.41 -14.64 0.75
CA LEU A 328 -3.11 -13.79 1.89
C LEU A 328 -1.64 -13.36 1.84
N HIS A 329 -1.39 -12.06 1.92
CA HIS A 329 -0.08 -11.50 2.22
C HIS A 329 -0.19 -10.75 3.55
N LEU A 330 0.58 -11.19 4.55
CA LEU A 330 0.78 -10.48 5.80
C LEU A 330 2.24 -10.08 5.90
N ALA A 331 2.51 -8.80 6.15
CA ALA A 331 3.87 -8.36 6.46
C ALA A 331 3.95 -7.46 7.69
N GLY A 332 5.10 -7.43 8.37
CA GLY A 332 5.40 -6.45 9.42
C GLY A 332 4.66 -6.62 10.75
N PHE A 333 3.99 -7.75 10.99
CA PHE A 333 3.20 -7.99 12.21
C PHE A 333 3.93 -8.79 13.29
N VAL A 334 3.51 -8.61 14.54
CA VAL A 334 3.81 -9.52 15.65
C VAL A 334 2.63 -10.49 15.78
N LEU A 335 2.89 -11.78 15.78
CA LEU A 335 1.88 -12.83 15.67
C LEU A 335 2.08 -13.90 16.73
N SER A 336 0.98 -14.34 17.35
CA SER A 336 0.97 -15.61 18.04
C SER A 336 0.84 -16.75 17.01
N PRO A 337 1.71 -17.77 17.08
CA PRO A 337 1.59 -18.98 16.26
C PRO A 337 0.25 -19.70 16.40
N LYS A 338 -0.40 -19.59 17.57
CA LYS A 338 -1.73 -20.16 17.83
C LYS A 338 -2.78 -19.49 16.94
N ASP A 339 -2.69 -18.18 16.77
CA ASP A 339 -3.68 -17.39 16.05
C ASP A 339 -3.54 -17.61 14.55
N LEU A 340 -2.30 -17.62 14.04
CA LEU A 340 -2.05 -17.96 12.63
C LEU A 340 -2.51 -19.38 12.32
N ARG A 341 -2.27 -20.35 13.21
CA ARG A 341 -2.79 -21.72 13.05
C ARG A 341 -4.32 -21.73 13.00
N THR A 342 -4.97 -20.95 13.84
CA THR A 342 -6.44 -20.86 13.89
C THR A 342 -6.98 -20.23 12.61
N PHE A 343 -6.36 -19.14 12.15
CA PHE A 343 -6.69 -18.49 10.89
C PHE A 343 -6.54 -19.45 9.71
N LEU A 344 -5.42 -20.15 9.61
CA LEU A 344 -5.17 -21.12 8.55
C LEU A 344 -6.29 -22.17 8.54
N LYS A 345 -6.59 -22.78 9.68
CA LYS A 345 -7.66 -23.78 9.81
C LYS A 345 -9.02 -23.24 9.36
N ASN A 346 -9.34 -21.99 9.70
CA ASN A 346 -10.59 -21.35 9.30
C ASN A 346 -10.71 -21.15 7.78
N HIS A 347 -9.57 -21.11 7.06
CA HIS A 347 -9.51 -20.90 5.61
C HIS A 347 -8.91 -22.10 4.87
N ALA A 348 -8.86 -23.28 5.48
CA ALA A 348 -8.20 -24.46 4.92
C ALA A 348 -8.75 -24.89 3.55
N SER A 349 -10.06 -24.68 3.32
CA SER A 349 -10.73 -25.04 2.08
C SER A 349 -10.56 -24.00 0.95
N THR A 350 -10.29 -22.74 1.30
CA THR A 350 -10.31 -21.62 0.34
C THR A 350 -8.92 -21.09 0.03
N LEU A 351 -8.03 -21.04 1.02
CA LEU A 351 -6.71 -20.44 0.89
C LEU A 351 -5.79 -21.31 0.01
N ARG A 352 -5.20 -20.68 -1.00
CA ARG A 352 -4.30 -21.31 -2.00
C ARG A 352 -2.91 -20.69 -2.00
N SER A 353 -2.78 -19.42 -1.61
CA SER A 353 -1.49 -18.74 -1.55
C SER A 353 -1.34 -18.01 -0.23
N ILE A 354 -0.17 -18.16 0.39
CA ILE A 354 0.20 -17.40 1.58
C ILE A 354 1.61 -16.82 1.44
N GLU A 355 1.71 -15.52 1.69
CA GLU A 355 2.96 -14.79 1.75
C GLU A 355 3.09 -14.14 3.13
N LEU A 356 4.15 -14.51 3.84
CA LEU A 356 4.44 -14.08 5.20
C LEU A 356 5.81 -13.40 5.18
N SER A 357 5.83 -12.09 5.41
CA SER A 357 7.04 -11.29 5.24
C SER A 357 7.34 -10.44 6.48
N HIS A 358 8.55 -10.46 7.01
CA HIS A 358 8.94 -9.58 8.12
C HIS A 358 8.05 -9.71 9.38
N LEU A 359 7.69 -10.94 9.71
CA LEU A 359 6.82 -11.23 10.86
C LEU A 359 7.64 -11.61 12.08
N VAL A 360 7.16 -11.27 13.26
CA VAL A 360 7.74 -11.66 14.54
C VAL A 360 6.79 -12.61 15.25
N PHE A 361 7.21 -13.84 15.53
CA PHE A 361 6.43 -14.81 16.27
C PHE A 361 6.73 -14.75 17.76
N GLU A 362 5.68 -14.72 18.58
CA GLU A 362 5.81 -14.75 20.04
C GLU A 362 6.10 -16.17 20.56
N GLY A 363 7.00 -16.26 21.55
CA GLY A 363 7.39 -17.49 22.26
C GLY A 363 8.42 -18.35 21.51
N ILE A 364 8.98 -19.37 22.18
CA ILE A 364 10.09 -20.20 21.67
C ILE A 364 9.58 -21.45 20.93
N GLY A 365 10.16 -21.75 19.76
CA GLY A 365 10.01 -23.05 19.07
C GLY A 365 8.67 -23.28 18.34
N HIS A 366 7.85 -22.25 18.21
CA HIS A 366 6.53 -22.35 17.60
C HIS A 366 6.50 -22.21 16.06
N LEU A 367 7.45 -21.51 15.43
CA LEU A 367 7.48 -21.40 13.97
C LEU A 367 7.69 -22.78 13.33
N LEU A 368 8.56 -23.59 13.92
CA LEU A 368 8.78 -24.98 13.52
C LEU A 368 7.51 -25.85 13.62
N ARG A 369 6.55 -25.48 14.48
CA ARG A 369 5.26 -26.17 14.58
C ARG A 369 4.24 -25.70 13.53
N LEU A 370 4.47 -24.55 12.91
CA LEU A 370 3.65 -24.04 11.82
C LEU A 370 4.03 -24.65 10.47
N LEU A 371 5.31 -24.97 10.25
CA LEU A 371 5.77 -25.52 8.97
C LEU A 371 5.04 -26.82 8.57
N PRO A 372 4.86 -27.83 9.46
CA PRO A 372 4.09 -29.03 9.10
C PRO A 372 2.62 -28.73 8.80
N LEU A 373 2.07 -27.63 9.33
CA LEU A 373 0.70 -27.22 9.01
C LEU A 373 0.64 -26.61 7.62
N LEU A 374 1.55 -25.70 7.28
CA LEU A 374 1.57 -25.07 5.95
C LEU A 374 1.76 -26.08 4.81
N VAL A 375 2.39 -27.21 5.12
CA VAL A 375 2.78 -28.24 4.13
C VAL A 375 1.88 -29.47 4.22
N GLY A 376 1.13 -29.60 5.31
CA GLY A 376 0.29 -30.78 5.54
C GLY A 376 -0.89 -30.85 4.58
N GLU A 377 -1.36 -32.07 4.32
CA GLU A 377 -2.47 -32.37 3.41
C GLU A 377 -3.79 -31.66 3.78
N SER A 378 -3.90 -31.17 5.01
CA SER A 378 -5.05 -30.39 5.49
C SER A 378 -5.20 -29.04 4.79
N PHE A 379 -4.17 -28.56 4.09
CA PHE A 379 -4.16 -27.27 3.40
C PHE A 379 -3.79 -27.47 1.95
N HIS A 380 -4.60 -26.94 1.04
CA HIS A 380 -4.35 -27.00 -0.40
C HIS A 380 -3.59 -25.75 -0.87
N LEU A 381 -2.50 -25.41 -0.17
CA LEU A 381 -1.66 -24.28 -0.53
C LEU A 381 -0.82 -24.63 -1.77
N GLU A 382 -1.03 -23.87 -2.83
CA GLU A 382 -0.29 -23.93 -4.10
C GLU A 382 0.98 -23.08 -4.02
N HIS A 383 0.95 -22.01 -3.23
CA HIS A 383 2.06 -21.07 -3.10
C HIS A 383 2.30 -20.69 -1.63
N ILE A 384 3.55 -20.85 -1.19
CA ILE A 384 3.99 -20.46 0.14
C ILE A 384 5.24 -19.62 -0.04
N ARG A 385 5.22 -18.37 0.43
CA ARG A 385 6.39 -17.49 0.45
C ARG A 385 6.63 -17.01 1.86
N LEU A 386 7.77 -17.41 2.43
CA LEU A 386 8.19 -17.01 3.77
C LEU A 386 9.44 -16.15 3.61
N HIS A 387 9.38 -14.91 4.10
CA HIS A 387 10.49 -13.96 3.99
C HIS A 387 10.74 -13.29 5.33
N ASN A 388 11.98 -13.27 5.82
CA ASN A 388 12.36 -12.53 7.03
C ASN A 388 11.45 -12.81 8.24
N LEU A 389 11.24 -14.09 8.58
CA LEU A 389 10.46 -14.49 9.76
C LEU A 389 11.38 -14.55 10.99
N TYR A 390 10.95 -13.91 12.08
CA TYR A 390 11.69 -13.80 13.33
C TYR A 390 10.99 -14.56 14.46
N GLN A 391 11.76 -15.23 15.30
CA GLN A 391 11.31 -15.82 16.57
C GLN A 391 12.48 -15.82 17.53
N ASP A 392 12.38 -15.12 18.67
CA ASP A 392 13.34 -15.12 19.79
C ASP A 392 14.83 -15.27 19.40
N ASN A 393 15.31 -14.43 18.47
CA ASN A 393 16.70 -14.42 17.98
C ASN A 393 17.18 -15.73 17.30
N LEU A 394 16.28 -16.64 16.94
CA LEU A 394 16.59 -17.98 16.41
C LEU A 394 16.49 -18.10 14.88
N PHE A 395 15.91 -17.13 14.17
CA PHE A 395 15.68 -17.24 12.72
C PHE A 395 15.94 -15.94 11.96
N ALA A 396 16.69 -16.05 10.87
CA ALA A 396 16.77 -15.07 9.79
C ALA A 396 16.74 -15.84 8.46
N PHE A 397 15.89 -15.44 7.52
CA PHE A 397 15.78 -16.03 6.18
C PHE A 397 16.17 -14.99 5.15
N THR A 398 17.39 -15.04 4.63
CA THR A 398 17.86 -14.15 3.56
C THR A 398 17.55 -14.76 2.19
N ASN A 399 17.08 -13.91 1.27
CA ASN A 399 17.06 -14.17 -0.16
C ASN A 399 18.25 -13.43 -0.78
N GLU A 400 19.10 -14.12 -1.53
CA GLU A 400 19.73 -13.57 -2.73
C GLU A 400 20.36 -14.73 -3.52
N ALA A 401 19.75 -15.01 -4.67
CA ALA A 401 20.41 -15.71 -5.76
C ALA A 401 21.03 -14.62 -6.64
N ASP A 402 22.28 -14.25 -6.36
CA ASP A 402 23.14 -13.51 -7.27
C ASP A 402 24.29 -14.47 -7.71
N PRO A 403 24.40 -14.84 -9.00
CA PRO A 403 25.37 -15.83 -9.45
C PRO A 403 26.83 -15.36 -9.45
N ASP A 404 27.12 -14.05 -9.35
CA ASP A 404 28.47 -13.52 -9.55
C ASP A 404 29.16 -12.92 -8.31
N PHE A 405 28.56 -13.01 -7.13
CA PHE A 405 29.25 -12.70 -5.87
C PHE A 405 28.89 -13.72 -4.78
N SER A 406 29.69 -14.79 -4.69
CA SER A 406 29.61 -15.77 -3.61
C SER A 406 30.79 -15.63 -2.65
N GLU A 407 30.66 -14.75 -1.66
CA GLU A 407 31.34 -15.01 -0.37
C GLU A 407 30.41 -15.88 0.47
N THR A 408 30.73 -17.17 0.48
CA THR A 408 30.09 -18.17 1.33
C THR A 408 30.30 -17.82 2.80
N PHE A 409 29.23 -17.38 3.47
CA PHE A 409 29.20 -17.33 4.94
C PHE A 409 28.93 -18.72 5.50
N ASP A 410 29.89 -19.20 6.28
CA ASP A 410 29.80 -20.46 7.01
C ASP A 410 28.77 -20.32 8.16
N ASN A 411 27.68 -21.09 8.03
CA ASN A 411 26.57 -21.36 8.96
C ASN A 411 25.38 -20.38 9.01
N GLY A 412 24.37 -20.69 8.19
CA GLY A 412 22.99 -20.21 8.31
C GLY A 412 22.24 -20.33 6.99
N ARG A 413 21.76 -21.53 6.63
CA ARG A 413 20.98 -21.73 5.40
C ARG A 413 19.55 -21.18 5.58
N GLY A 414 19.20 -20.19 4.78
CA GLY A 414 17.81 -19.78 4.59
C GLY A 414 17.00 -20.90 3.93
N ILE A 415 15.81 -21.20 4.46
CA ILE A 415 14.81 -22.02 3.80
C ILE A 415 14.11 -21.11 2.77
N ILE A 416 14.42 -21.31 1.49
CA ILE A 416 13.58 -20.83 0.40
C ILE A 416 12.57 -21.93 0.12
N ILE A 417 11.30 -21.69 0.46
CA ILE A 417 10.21 -22.55 0.01
C ILE A 417 9.66 -21.92 -1.27
N HIS A 418 9.97 -22.53 -2.42
CA HIS A 418 9.20 -22.31 -3.64
C HIS A 418 8.40 -23.58 -3.90
N ALA A 419 7.10 -23.55 -3.61
CA ALA A 419 6.17 -24.50 -4.20
C ALA A 419 5.89 -24.00 -5.63
N GLY A 420 6.56 -24.61 -6.60
CA GLY A 420 6.26 -24.45 -8.02
C GLY A 420 5.01 -25.24 -8.41
N ALA A 421 4.51 -25.01 -9.63
CA ALA A 421 3.32 -25.64 -10.19
C ALA A 421 3.39 -27.18 -10.33
N ASP A 422 4.54 -27.79 -10.01
CA ASP A 422 4.80 -29.23 -10.07
C ASP A 422 4.58 -29.97 -8.74
N GLY A 423 4.20 -29.25 -7.67
CA GLY A 423 3.84 -29.85 -6.38
C GLY A 423 5.02 -30.44 -5.59
N THR A 424 6.26 -30.24 -6.03
CA THR A 424 7.44 -30.70 -5.26
C THR A 424 7.91 -29.62 -4.30
N VAL A 425 7.47 -29.72 -3.04
CA VAL A 425 7.99 -28.85 -1.96
C VAL A 425 9.33 -29.43 -1.50
N GLN A 426 10.44 -28.95 -2.06
CA GLN A 426 11.76 -29.33 -1.56
C GLN A 426 12.12 -28.53 -0.30
N PHE A 427 12.28 -29.23 0.81
CA PHE A 427 12.86 -28.66 2.03
C PHE A 427 14.37 -28.86 2.00
N ALA A 428 15.13 -27.77 2.03
CA ALA A 428 16.51 -27.87 2.47
C ALA A 428 16.53 -28.18 3.98
N PRO A 429 17.34 -29.15 4.44
CA PRO A 429 17.42 -29.49 5.86
C PRO A 429 17.94 -28.32 6.70
N TYR A 430 17.30 -28.17 7.85
CA TYR A 430 17.61 -27.19 8.89
C TYR A 430 18.97 -27.48 9.55
N ILE A 431 19.77 -26.43 9.78
CA ILE A 431 20.94 -26.47 10.65
C ILE A 431 20.69 -25.51 11.81
N TYR A 432 20.47 -26.06 13.01
CA TYR A 432 20.49 -25.33 14.26
C TYR A 432 21.91 -24.84 14.53
N THR A 433 22.13 -23.54 14.59
CA THR A 433 23.41 -22.96 15.05
C THR A 433 23.25 -22.53 16.51
N PRO A 434 23.85 -23.22 17.49
CA PRO A 434 23.69 -22.91 18.92
C PRO A 434 24.44 -21.66 19.39
N ARG A 435 24.98 -20.83 18.49
CA ARG A 435 25.87 -19.72 18.85
C ARG A 435 25.42 -18.42 18.23
N ILE A 436 24.98 -17.51 19.10
CA ILE A 436 24.90 -16.07 18.86
C ILE A 436 26.30 -15.60 18.43
N ARG A 437 26.51 -15.34 17.14
CA ARG A 437 27.63 -14.49 16.72
C ARG A 437 27.20 -13.05 16.97
N ARG A 438 27.94 -12.37 17.86
CA ARG A 438 27.88 -10.90 17.97
C ARG A 438 28.18 -10.32 16.58
N GLY A 439 27.35 -9.36 16.17
CA GLY A 439 26.99 -9.07 14.79
C GLY A 439 28.16 -8.74 13.85
N ASN A 440 28.03 -9.17 12.60
CA ASN A 440 28.76 -8.52 11.51
C ASN A 440 28.04 -7.20 11.15
N LEU A 441 28.75 -6.28 10.50
CA LEU A 441 28.21 -4.97 10.11
C LEU A 441 26.98 -5.09 9.20
N ALA A 442 26.93 -6.10 8.33
CA ALA A 442 25.80 -6.34 7.43
C ALA A 442 24.53 -6.79 8.18
N ASP A 443 24.62 -7.61 9.24
CA ASP A 443 23.49 -7.96 10.11
C ASP A 443 23.02 -6.72 10.88
N HIS A 444 23.95 -5.86 11.32
CA HIS A 444 23.58 -4.59 11.94
C HIS A 444 22.88 -3.63 10.97
N GLU A 445 23.42 -3.44 9.76
CA GLU A 445 22.83 -2.60 8.71
C GLU A 445 21.50 -3.17 8.22
N TYR A 446 21.38 -4.48 8.13
CA TYR A 446 20.14 -5.18 7.80
C TYR A 446 19.10 -5.04 8.91
N ARG A 447 19.46 -5.22 10.19
CA ARG A 447 18.58 -4.94 11.33
C ARG A 447 18.20 -3.46 11.40
N LEU A 448 19.12 -2.54 11.07
CA LEU A 448 18.81 -1.12 10.95
C LEU A 448 17.83 -0.88 9.81
N ARG A 449 18.00 -1.52 8.65
CA ARG A 449 17.09 -1.44 7.52
C ARG A 449 15.71 -1.99 7.89
N LEU A 450 15.64 -3.13 8.56
CA LEU A 450 14.39 -3.69 9.05
C LEU A 450 13.74 -2.84 10.15
N LYS A 451 14.55 -2.27 11.03
CA LYS A 451 14.07 -1.34 12.05
C LYS A 451 13.52 -0.06 11.41
N GLN A 452 14.19 0.43 10.36
CA GLN A 452 13.75 1.57 9.55
C GLN A 452 12.48 1.25 8.77
N GLU A 453 12.37 0.05 8.21
CA GLU A 453 11.31 -0.34 7.29
C GLU A 453 10.07 -0.91 8.00
N PHE A 454 10.25 -1.67 9.08
CA PHE A 454 9.15 -2.37 9.77
C PHE A 454 8.91 -1.90 11.20
N GLY A 455 9.74 -1.00 11.75
CA GLY A 455 9.64 -0.57 13.15
C GLY A 455 9.66 -1.73 14.16
N VAL A 456 10.26 -2.86 13.79
CA VAL A 456 10.41 -4.04 14.67
C VAL A 456 11.66 -3.83 15.52
N VAL A 457 11.47 -3.69 16.83
CA VAL A 457 12.58 -3.76 17.78
C VAL A 457 12.75 -5.23 18.16
N LEU A 458 13.75 -5.88 17.58
CA LEU A 458 14.23 -7.17 18.06
C LEU A 458 14.81 -6.93 19.47
N ARG A 459 14.35 -7.69 20.47
CA ARG A 459 14.91 -7.62 21.82
C ARG A 459 16.38 -8.04 21.76
N GLU A 460 17.28 -7.14 22.17
CA GLU A 460 18.71 -7.45 22.35
C GLU A 460 18.96 -8.52 23.41
#